data_AF-A0A7Y8I4G8-F1
#
_entry.id   AF-A0A7Y8I4G8-F1
#
_cell.length_a   1.000
_cell.length_b   1.000
_cell.length_c   1.000
_cell.angle_alpha   90.00
_cell.angle_beta   90.00
_cell.angle_gamma   90.00
#
_symmetry.space_group_name_H-M   'P 1'
#
loop_
_entity.id
_entity.type
_entity.pdbx_description
1 polymer ?
#
loop_
_entity_poly.entity_id
_entity_poly.type
_entity_poly.pdbx_seq_one_letter_code
_entity_poly.pdbx_strand_id
1 'polypeptide(L)'
;NFTDDPKAAPRVYACGSDEGFLLWDIQGNLLKHTYIGHAQSPSIAKYRMDVPGLQLITINFWRNPGIVSLFDADGNLLGQAEPIHHASPMLPVNWRGDGQEFSMLSANVNEGGLIDGHFRRVVMFPDDGHPDLAYNVLNLTGDERDEIVVWNTEQVWIYTQDRPFTGSRIYAPVRNPDYNESNYRTTVSLPAWKPYKPGR
;
A
#
# COMPACT_ATOMS: atom_id res chain seq x y z
N ASN A 1 -16.44 1.81 6.65
CA ASN A 1 -16.07 0.40 6.40
C ASN A 1 -15.33 0.37 5.06
N PHE A 2 -14.52 -0.64 4.75
CA PHE A 2 -13.74 -0.68 3.51
C PHE A 2 -14.50 -1.30 2.32
N THR A 3 -15.80 -1.50 2.44
CA THR A 3 -16.66 -1.99 1.35
C THR A 3 -17.09 -0.82 0.44
N ASP A 4 -17.69 -1.13 -0.71
CA ASP A 4 -18.29 -0.10 -1.59
C ASP A 4 -19.66 0.39 -1.09
N ASP A 5 -20.20 -0.16 0.01
CA ASP A 5 -21.45 0.29 0.60
C ASP A 5 -21.19 1.34 1.69
N PRO A 6 -21.50 2.64 1.44
CA PRO A 6 -21.32 3.69 2.43
C PRO A 6 -22.26 3.53 3.64
N LYS A 7 -23.30 2.69 3.54
CA LYS A 7 -24.24 2.41 4.63
C LYS A 7 -23.86 1.20 5.46
N ALA A 8 -22.90 0.38 5.01
CA ALA A 8 -22.51 -0.80 5.76
C ALA A 8 -21.93 -0.41 7.13
N ALA A 9 -22.18 -1.25 8.14
CA ALA A 9 -21.68 -1.00 9.48
C ALA A 9 -20.14 -0.93 9.48
N PRO A 10 -19.51 -0.05 10.29
CA PRO A 10 -18.07 -0.06 10.47
C PRO A 10 -17.59 -1.42 10.99
N ARG A 11 -16.33 -1.75 10.68
CA ARG A 11 -15.66 -2.98 11.10
C ARG A 11 -14.24 -2.61 11.53
N VAL A 12 -13.65 -3.43 12.40
CA VAL A 12 -12.27 -3.28 12.86
C VAL A 12 -11.41 -4.33 12.18
N TYR A 13 -10.38 -3.90 11.46
CA TYR A 13 -9.42 -4.75 10.77
C TYR A 13 -8.12 -4.68 11.56
N ALA A 14 -7.56 -5.82 11.99
CA ALA A 14 -6.28 -5.84 12.67
C ALA A 14 -5.36 -6.92 12.12
N CYS A 15 -4.06 -6.59 12.13
CA CYS A 15 -2.97 -7.53 11.98
C CYS A 15 -2.37 -7.74 13.38
N GLY A 16 -2.71 -8.86 13.99
CA GLY A 16 -2.48 -9.16 15.40
C GLY A 16 -1.17 -9.89 15.67
N SER A 17 -0.07 -9.54 14.97
CA SER A 17 1.20 -10.27 15.13
C SER A 17 0.99 -11.75 14.78
N ASP A 18 1.43 -12.70 15.61
CA ASP A 18 1.29 -14.15 15.38
C ASP A 18 -0.18 -14.62 15.32
N GLU A 19 -1.16 -13.82 15.75
CA GLU A 19 -2.59 -14.11 15.56
C GLU A 19 -3.06 -13.90 14.11
N GLY A 20 -2.21 -13.34 13.24
CA GLY A 20 -2.55 -13.12 11.83
C GLY A 20 -3.55 -11.99 11.64
N PHE A 21 -4.49 -12.19 10.70
CA PHE A 21 -5.52 -11.20 10.38
C PHE A 21 -6.82 -11.47 11.13
N LEU A 22 -7.39 -10.40 11.69
CA LEU A 22 -8.61 -10.44 12.49
C LEU A 22 -9.58 -9.34 12.01
N LEU A 23 -10.87 -9.69 11.97
CA LEU A 23 -11.95 -8.79 11.58
C LEU A 23 -13.08 -8.88 12.61
N TRP A 24 -13.48 -7.74 13.17
CA TRP A 24 -14.62 -7.65 14.10
C TRP A 24 -15.67 -6.66 13.62
N ASP A 25 -16.89 -6.82 14.11
CA ASP A 25 -17.87 -5.74 14.12
C ASP A 25 -17.59 -4.74 15.26
N ILE A 26 -18.33 -3.63 15.30
CA ILE A 26 -18.17 -2.62 16.36
C ILE A 26 -18.74 -3.05 17.72
N GLN A 27 -19.47 -4.16 17.77
CA GLN A 27 -19.95 -4.75 19.03
C GLN A 27 -18.89 -5.67 19.65
N GLY A 28 -17.76 -5.90 18.96
CA GLY A 28 -16.67 -6.75 19.41
C GLY A 28 -16.85 -8.23 19.04
N ASN A 29 -17.84 -8.56 18.20
CA ASN A 29 -17.97 -9.93 17.70
C ASN A 29 -16.93 -10.17 16.61
N LEU A 30 -16.18 -11.27 16.74
CA LEU A 30 -15.24 -11.72 15.73
C LEU A 30 -16.00 -12.20 14.50
N LEU A 31 -15.81 -11.53 13.37
CA LEU A 31 -16.39 -11.87 12.08
C LEU A 31 -15.50 -12.83 11.30
N LYS A 32 -14.17 -12.66 11.39
CA LYS A 32 -13.21 -13.55 10.73
C LYS A 32 -11.85 -13.53 11.42
N HIS A 33 -11.18 -14.67 11.37
CA HIS A 33 -9.81 -14.87 11.81
C HIS A 33 -9.07 -15.72 10.79
N THR A 34 -7.96 -15.20 10.27
CA THR A 34 -7.12 -15.89 9.29
C THR A 34 -5.68 -15.93 9.80
N TYR A 35 -5.19 -17.14 10.07
CA TYR A 35 -3.80 -17.36 10.45
C TYR A 35 -2.89 -17.26 9.23
N ILE A 36 -2.10 -16.18 9.16
CA ILE A 36 -1.15 -15.92 8.06
C ILE A 36 0.30 -15.82 8.55
N GLY A 37 0.55 -16.12 9.82
CA GLY A 37 1.85 -15.87 10.47
C GLY A 37 1.89 -14.50 11.15
N HIS A 38 3.10 -13.98 11.35
CA HIS A 38 3.31 -12.75 12.10
C HIS A 38 2.97 -11.49 11.29
N ALA A 39 1.68 -11.21 11.14
CA ALA A 39 1.15 -10.14 10.29
C ALA A 39 1.43 -8.75 10.88
N GLN A 40 2.12 -7.90 10.12
CA GLN A 40 2.49 -6.53 10.50
C GLN A 40 2.49 -5.58 9.31
N SER A 41 2.67 -4.29 9.59
CA SER A 41 2.70 -3.17 8.63
C SER A 41 1.58 -3.21 7.57
N PRO A 42 0.30 -3.32 7.98
CA PRO A 42 -0.78 -3.34 7.01
C PRO A 42 -0.99 -1.99 6.33
N SER A 43 -1.57 -2.03 5.14
CA SER A 43 -2.15 -0.85 4.52
C SER A 43 -3.44 -1.17 3.78
N ILE A 44 -4.23 -0.12 3.57
CA ILE A 44 -5.53 -0.18 2.92
C ILE A 44 -5.47 0.69 1.67
N ALA A 45 -5.78 0.13 0.51
CA ALA A 45 -5.86 0.86 -0.75
C ALA A 45 -6.66 0.08 -1.80
N LYS A 46 -6.86 0.69 -2.97
CA LYS A 46 -7.48 0.01 -4.11
C LYS A 46 -6.42 -0.75 -4.92
N TYR A 47 -6.04 -1.94 -4.44
CA TYR A 47 -5.02 -2.78 -5.08
C TYR A 47 -5.56 -3.61 -6.25
N ARG A 48 -6.85 -3.97 -6.22
CA ARG A 48 -7.52 -4.79 -7.24
C ARG A 48 -8.77 -4.08 -7.76
N MET A 49 -8.74 -3.71 -9.04
CA MET A 49 -9.85 -3.01 -9.69
C MET A 49 -11.06 -3.90 -9.95
N ASP A 50 -10.84 -5.21 -10.05
CA ASP A 50 -11.85 -6.26 -10.24
C ASP A 50 -12.50 -6.72 -8.92
N VAL A 51 -11.99 -6.29 -7.76
CA VAL A 51 -12.53 -6.65 -6.45
C VAL A 51 -13.26 -5.46 -5.85
N PRO A 52 -14.53 -5.58 -5.43
CA PRO A 52 -15.27 -4.50 -4.77
C PRO A 52 -14.58 -4.03 -3.48
N GLY A 53 -14.78 -2.76 -3.13
CA GLY A 53 -14.22 -2.14 -1.94
C GLY A 53 -12.71 -1.90 -2.04
N LEU A 54 -12.12 -1.59 -0.89
CA LEU A 54 -10.68 -1.52 -0.69
C LEU A 54 -10.14 -2.86 -0.22
N GLN A 55 -8.86 -3.08 -0.47
CA GLN A 55 -8.15 -4.27 -0.01
C GLN A 55 -7.19 -3.91 1.10
N LEU A 56 -6.99 -4.86 2.02
CA LEU A 56 -5.92 -4.81 3.00
C LEU A 56 -4.76 -5.66 2.50
N ILE A 57 -3.55 -5.10 2.47
CA ILE A 57 -2.31 -5.84 2.26
C ILE A 57 -1.50 -5.81 3.56
N THR A 58 -0.81 -6.90 3.87
CA THR A 58 0.07 -7.02 5.04
C THR A 58 1.22 -7.96 4.72
N ILE A 59 2.28 -7.89 5.50
CA ILE A 59 3.47 -8.73 5.33
C ILE A 59 3.85 -9.36 6.66
N ASN A 60 4.46 -10.54 6.59
CA ASN A 60 5.04 -11.18 7.74
C ASN A 60 6.40 -10.58 8.08
N PHE A 61 6.66 -10.36 9.37
CA PHE A 61 7.95 -9.83 9.87
C PHE A 61 8.83 -10.88 10.52
N TRP A 62 8.27 -11.80 11.31
CA TRP A 62 9.04 -12.78 12.06
C TRP A 62 8.81 -14.20 11.56
N ARG A 63 9.85 -15.03 11.67
CA ARG A 63 9.95 -16.44 11.20
C ARG A 63 9.88 -16.61 9.69
N ASN A 64 8.83 -16.10 9.06
CA ASN A 64 8.61 -16.20 7.61
C ASN A 64 8.52 -14.79 6.99
N PRO A 65 9.58 -13.95 7.09
CA PRO A 65 9.55 -12.59 6.59
C PRO A 65 9.33 -12.57 5.07
N GLY A 66 8.70 -11.52 4.56
CA GLY A 66 8.54 -11.36 3.11
C GLY A 66 7.29 -12.00 2.51
N ILE A 67 6.58 -12.84 3.28
CA ILE A 67 5.27 -13.36 2.86
C ILE A 67 4.23 -12.24 2.95
N VAL A 68 3.65 -11.87 1.81
CA VAL A 68 2.62 -10.85 1.65
C VAL A 68 1.25 -11.50 1.49
N SER A 69 0.26 -11.03 2.24
CA SER A 69 -1.13 -11.46 2.17
C SER A 69 -2.03 -10.30 1.74
N LEU A 70 -3.00 -10.56 0.85
CA LEU A 70 -3.99 -9.57 0.40
C LEU A 70 -5.41 -10.05 0.73
N PHE A 71 -6.22 -9.16 1.30
CA PHE A 71 -7.60 -9.42 1.70
C PHE A 71 -8.57 -8.45 1.06
N ASP A 72 -9.80 -8.90 0.79
CA ASP A 72 -10.92 -8.01 0.50
C ASP A 72 -11.52 -7.38 1.77
N ALA A 73 -12.51 -6.51 1.59
CA ALA A 73 -13.19 -5.81 2.69
C ALA A 73 -14.04 -6.72 3.61
N ASP A 74 -14.36 -7.94 3.17
CA ASP A 74 -15.01 -8.97 4.01
C ASP A 74 -13.98 -9.89 4.68
N GLY A 75 -12.68 -9.56 4.55
CA GLY A 75 -11.58 -10.29 5.13
C GLY A 75 -11.30 -11.62 4.43
N ASN A 76 -11.84 -11.88 3.24
CA ASN A 76 -11.47 -13.07 2.48
C ASN A 76 -10.04 -12.91 1.96
N LEU A 77 -9.21 -13.95 2.13
CA LEU A 77 -7.87 -13.99 1.57
C LEU A 77 -7.97 -14.11 0.04
N LEU A 78 -7.50 -13.09 -0.67
CA LEU A 78 -7.47 -13.05 -2.13
C LEU A 78 -6.24 -13.77 -2.68
N GLY A 79 -5.15 -13.80 -1.92
CA GLY A 79 -3.95 -14.52 -2.26
C GLY A 79 -2.81 -14.23 -1.29
N GLN A 80 -1.74 -15.01 -1.43
CA GLN A 80 -0.52 -14.90 -0.64
C GLN A 80 0.67 -15.24 -1.54
N ALA A 81 1.77 -14.51 -1.39
CA ALA A 81 3.01 -14.73 -2.14
C ALA A 81 4.22 -14.31 -1.31
N GLU A 82 5.42 -14.75 -1.69
CA GLU A 82 6.70 -14.29 -1.13
C GLU A 82 7.49 -13.56 -2.23
N PRO A 83 7.17 -12.28 -2.52
CA PRO A 83 7.84 -11.54 -3.58
C PRO A 83 9.26 -11.09 -3.20
N ILE A 84 9.61 -11.14 -1.91
CA ILE A 84 10.88 -10.70 -1.35
C ILE A 84 11.19 -11.50 -0.08
N HIS A 85 12.46 -11.58 0.35
CA HIS A 85 12.88 -12.41 1.49
C HIS A 85 13.04 -11.64 2.81
N HIS A 86 12.59 -10.39 2.85
CA HIS A 86 12.62 -9.53 4.03
C HIS A 86 11.29 -8.81 4.21
N ALA A 87 11.03 -8.33 5.41
CA ALA A 87 9.84 -7.55 5.68
C ALA A 87 10.06 -6.06 5.38
N SER A 88 9.01 -5.37 5.01
CA SER A 88 9.04 -3.95 4.67
C SER A 88 7.68 -3.29 4.96
N PRO A 89 7.62 -1.97 5.16
CA PRO A 89 6.34 -1.28 5.24
C PRO A 89 5.54 -1.41 3.94
N MET A 90 4.33 -1.97 3.96
CA MET A 90 3.53 -2.14 2.75
C MET A 90 2.83 -0.85 2.30
N LEU A 91 3.57 0.22 2.00
CA LEU A 91 2.98 1.53 1.68
C LEU A 91 2.27 1.52 0.31
N PRO A 92 1.04 2.06 0.21
CA PRO A 92 0.36 2.22 -1.07
C PRO A 92 0.98 3.33 -1.90
N VAL A 93 1.00 3.15 -3.22
CA VAL A 93 1.58 4.07 -4.21
C VAL A 93 0.59 4.33 -5.33
N ASN A 94 0.13 5.57 -5.44
CA ASN A 94 -0.61 6.10 -6.58
C ASN A 94 0.35 6.46 -7.71
N TRP A 95 0.97 5.45 -8.31
CA TRP A 95 2.00 5.64 -9.35
C TRP A 95 1.41 6.09 -10.69
N ARG A 96 0.20 5.60 -11.02
CA ARG A 96 -0.42 5.82 -12.35
C ARG A 96 -1.46 6.93 -12.36
N GLY A 97 -2.07 7.28 -11.23
CA GLY A 97 -3.14 8.26 -11.17
C GLY A 97 -4.49 7.76 -11.73
N ASP A 98 -4.64 6.45 -11.97
CA ASP A 98 -5.78 5.85 -12.65
C ASP A 98 -6.78 5.12 -11.72
N GLY A 99 -6.58 5.24 -10.41
CA GLY A 99 -7.45 4.67 -9.38
C GLY A 99 -6.98 3.33 -8.82
N GLN A 100 -6.02 2.65 -9.47
CA GLN A 100 -5.36 1.49 -8.87
C GLN A 100 -4.06 1.95 -8.18
N GLU A 101 -3.88 1.52 -6.95
CA GLU A 101 -2.63 1.72 -6.21
C GLU A 101 -1.78 0.45 -6.24
N PHE A 102 -0.47 0.63 -6.15
CA PHE A 102 0.51 -0.44 -5.96
C PHE A 102 0.99 -0.45 -4.52
N SER A 103 1.72 -1.48 -4.11
CA SER A 103 2.41 -1.52 -2.81
C SER A 103 3.92 -1.54 -3.00
N MET A 104 4.64 -0.77 -2.18
CA MET A 104 6.10 -0.71 -2.21
C MET A 104 6.72 -1.89 -1.45
N LEU A 105 7.69 -2.58 -2.05
CA LEU A 105 8.52 -3.58 -1.38
C LEU A 105 9.76 -2.93 -0.78
N SER A 106 10.69 -2.52 -1.64
CA SER A 106 11.93 -1.85 -1.29
C SER A 106 12.49 -1.13 -2.51
N ALA A 107 13.48 -0.26 -2.33
CA ALA A 107 14.16 0.38 -3.45
C ALA A 107 15.20 -0.55 -4.12
N ASN A 108 15.45 -1.74 -3.55
CA ASN A 108 16.48 -2.64 -4.06
C ASN A 108 16.29 -2.96 -5.55
N VAL A 109 17.36 -2.79 -6.34
CA VAL A 109 17.33 -2.92 -7.80
C VAL A 109 16.99 -4.32 -8.30
N ASN A 110 17.30 -5.36 -7.52
CA ASN A 110 17.15 -6.76 -7.94
C ASN A 110 15.85 -7.38 -7.45
N GLU A 111 15.44 -7.07 -6.22
CA GLU A 111 14.32 -7.74 -5.53
C GLU A 111 13.15 -6.79 -5.24
N GLY A 112 13.40 -5.49 -5.16
CA GLY A 112 12.43 -4.47 -4.78
C GLY A 112 11.47 -4.04 -5.89
N GLY A 113 11.05 -2.78 -5.84
CA GLY A 113 10.05 -2.20 -6.73
C GLY A 113 8.64 -2.20 -6.16
N LEU A 114 7.68 -1.85 -7.02
CA LEU A 114 6.26 -1.82 -6.69
C LEU A 114 5.56 -3.09 -7.16
N ILE A 115 4.70 -3.64 -6.30
CA ILE A 115 3.83 -4.77 -6.63
C ILE A 115 2.38 -4.36 -6.83
N ASP A 116 1.69 -5.05 -7.75
CA ASP A 116 0.24 -4.95 -7.89
C ASP A 116 -0.51 -5.91 -6.94
N GLY A 117 -1.85 -5.85 -6.95
CA GLY A 117 -2.72 -6.74 -6.17
C GLY A 117 -2.72 -8.21 -6.62
N HIS A 118 -1.87 -8.59 -7.58
CA HIS A 118 -1.59 -9.97 -7.98
C HIS A 118 -0.15 -10.37 -7.62
N PHE A 119 0.54 -9.56 -6.80
CA PHE A 119 1.91 -9.77 -6.33
C PHE A 119 2.97 -9.75 -7.44
N ARG A 120 2.66 -9.14 -8.59
CA ARG A 120 3.63 -8.98 -9.68
C ARG A 120 4.39 -7.68 -9.48
N ARG A 121 5.71 -7.71 -9.64
CA ARG A 121 6.52 -6.49 -9.72
C ARG A 121 6.24 -5.79 -11.05
N VAL A 122 5.78 -4.54 -10.96
CA VAL A 122 5.25 -3.78 -12.10
C VAL A 122 5.95 -2.44 -12.31
N VAL A 123 6.71 -1.97 -11.32
CA VAL A 123 7.60 -0.81 -11.43
C VAL A 123 8.91 -1.16 -10.74
N MET A 124 10.02 -1.04 -11.47
CA MET A 124 11.36 -1.34 -10.96
C MET A 124 12.14 -0.06 -10.74
N PHE A 125 13.03 -0.06 -9.75
CA PHE A 125 14.01 1.00 -9.60
C PHE A 125 15.14 0.84 -10.62
N PRO A 126 15.67 1.94 -11.18
CA PRO A 126 16.87 1.89 -12.00
C PRO A 126 18.10 1.57 -11.15
N ASP A 127 19.11 0.95 -11.74
CA ASP A 127 20.42 0.76 -11.12
C ASP A 127 21.30 2.01 -11.33
N ASP A 128 20.96 3.09 -10.63
CA ASP A 128 21.57 4.43 -10.76
C ASP A 128 22.38 4.87 -9.51
N GLY A 129 22.58 3.96 -8.56
CA GLY A 129 23.38 4.19 -7.34
C GLY A 129 22.62 4.81 -6.17
N HIS A 130 21.29 4.88 -6.24
CA HIS A 130 20.46 5.33 -5.13
C HIS A 130 20.55 4.44 -3.88
N PRO A 131 20.24 4.97 -2.69
CA PRO A 131 20.21 4.18 -1.47
C PRO A 131 18.91 3.37 -1.33
N ASP A 132 18.98 2.21 -0.70
CA ASP A 132 17.81 1.34 -0.46
C ASP A 132 17.55 1.00 1.03
N LEU A 133 18.19 1.71 1.96
CA LEU A 133 18.06 1.45 3.41
C LEU A 133 16.64 1.71 3.94
N ALA A 134 16.01 2.80 3.51
CA ALA A 134 14.67 3.19 3.96
C ALA A 134 13.93 3.97 2.86
N TYR A 135 12.61 4.00 2.96
CA TYR A 135 11.76 4.72 2.01
C TYR A 135 10.48 5.26 2.63
N ASN A 136 9.84 6.19 1.92
CA ASN A 136 8.50 6.68 2.18
C ASN A 136 7.81 7.03 0.86
N VAL A 137 6.48 7.06 0.86
CA VAL A 137 5.65 7.32 -0.33
C VAL A 137 4.75 8.51 -0.03
N LEU A 138 4.89 9.58 -0.80
CA LEU A 138 4.29 10.88 -0.52
C LEU A 138 3.99 11.60 -1.83
N ASN A 139 2.88 12.32 -1.91
CA ASN A 139 2.69 13.33 -2.96
C ASN A 139 3.45 14.60 -2.53
N LEU A 140 4.59 14.87 -3.16
CA LEU A 140 5.48 15.98 -2.81
C LEU A 140 5.50 17.07 -3.87
N THR A 141 5.32 16.71 -5.14
CA THR A 141 5.45 17.65 -6.25
C THR A 141 4.64 17.22 -7.48
N GLY A 142 4.61 18.08 -8.49
CA GLY A 142 3.94 17.77 -9.75
C GLY A 142 2.42 17.68 -9.64
N ASP A 143 1.87 16.50 -9.88
CA ASP A 143 0.43 16.25 -9.91
C ASP A 143 -0.06 15.48 -8.67
N GLU A 144 -1.08 14.61 -8.81
CA GLU A 144 -1.67 13.91 -7.67
C GLU A 144 -1.09 12.50 -7.48
N ARG A 145 -0.15 12.09 -8.35
CA ARG A 145 0.62 10.87 -8.21
C ARG A 145 1.68 11.01 -7.12
N ASP A 146 2.10 9.89 -6.58
CA ASP A 146 3.08 9.89 -5.50
C ASP A 146 4.52 9.88 -6.01
N GLU A 147 5.36 10.60 -5.29
CA GLU A 147 6.80 10.39 -5.27
C GLU A 147 7.18 9.25 -4.32
N ILE A 148 8.32 8.63 -4.61
CA ILE A 148 8.97 7.68 -3.70
C ILE A 148 10.28 8.28 -3.22
N VAL A 149 10.36 8.53 -1.91
CA VAL A 149 11.57 9.02 -1.25
C VAL A 149 12.35 7.83 -0.74
N VAL A 150 13.64 7.75 -1.08
CA VAL A 150 14.54 6.69 -0.62
C VAL A 150 15.79 7.32 -0.01
N TRP A 151 16.33 6.74 1.06
CA TRP A 151 17.50 7.32 1.72
C TRP A 151 18.36 6.31 2.46
N ASN A 152 19.59 6.73 2.75
CA ASN A 152 20.47 6.13 3.75
C ASN A 152 20.96 7.24 4.70
N THR A 153 22.06 7.01 5.42
CA THR A 153 22.63 8.00 6.35
C THR A 153 23.31 9.20 5.69
N GLU A 154 23.51 9.18 4.37
CA GLU A 154 24.33 10.16 3.64
C GLU A 154 23.53 10.93 2.57
N GLN A 155 22.49 10.33 2.01
CA GLN A 155 21.78 10.86 0.85
C GLN A 155 20.29 10.53 0.90
N VAL A 156 19.50 11.42 0.30
CA VAL A 156 18.06 11.29 0.08
C VAL A 156 17.78 11.52 -1.40
N TRP A 157 17.03 10.60 -2.00
CA TRP A 157 16.65 10.62 -3.41
C TRP A 157 15.13 10.61 -3.51
N ILE A 158 14.59 11.29 -4.52
CA ILE A 158 13.15 11.38 -4.77
C ILE A 158 12.88 10.95 -6.21
N TYR A 159 12.08 9.90 -6.36
CA TYR A 159 11.64 9.41 -7.65
C TYR A 159 10.23 9.90 -7.95
N THR A 160 10.04 10.45 -9.15
CA THR A 160 8.73 10.81 -9.72
C THR A 160 8.60 10.17 -11.10
N GLN A 161 7.40 10.23 -11.69
CA GLN A 161 7.16 9.63 -13.00
C GLN A 161 7.84 10.44 -14.11
N ASP A 162 8.42 9.76 -15.10
CA ASP A 162 9.13 10.35 -16.25
C ASP A 162 8.20 11.03 -17.27
N ARG A 163 6.89 10.82 -17.14
CA ARG A 163 5.87 11.29 -18.08
C ARG A 163 4.75 12.04 -17.37
N PRO A 164 4.21 13.10 -18.01
CA PRO A 164 3.02 13.77 -17.51
C PRO A 164 1.82 12.82 -17.50
N PHE A 165 0.91 13.03 -16.55
CA PHE A 165 -0.36 12.31 -16.53
C PHE A 165 -1.20 12.66 -17.77
N THR A 166 -2.00 11.68 -18.23
CA THR A 166 -2.94 11.88 -19.33
C THR A 166 -4.34 11.46 -18.88
N GLY A 167 -5.31 12.35 -19.05
CA GLY A 167 -6.69 12.10 -18.63
C GLY A 167 -7.42 13.40 -18.30
N SER A 168 -8.74 13.30 -18.08
CA SER A 168 -9.59 14.42 -17.68
C SER A 168 -9.77 14.53 -16.16
N ARG A 169 -9.48 13.44 -15.44
CA ARG A 169 -9.45 13.37 -13.98
C ARG A 169 -8.29 12.50 -13.55
N ILE A 170 -7.72 12.82 -12.39
CA ILE A 170 -6.60 12.11 -11.79
C ILE A 170 -7.02 11.59 -10.41
N TYR A 171 -6.59 10.38 -10.08
CA TYR A 171 -6.80 9.81 -8.75
C TYR A 171 -5.95 10.58 -7.74
N ALA A 172 -6.59 10.99 -6.64
CA ALA A 172 -6.02 11.88 -5.63
C ALA A 172 -6.47 11.39 -4.25
N PRO A 173 -5.91 10.26 -3.77
CA PRO A 173 -6.41 9.60 -2.58
C PRO A 173 -6.27 10.45 -1.32
N VAL A 174 -7.20 10.30 -0.38
CA VAL A 174 -7.11 10.93 0.95
C VAL A 174 -6.42 9.96 1.90
N ARG A 175 -5.26 10.37 2.43
CA ARG A 175 -4.45 9.56 3.33
C ARG A 175 -4.44 10.07 4.76
N ASN A 176 -3.84 9.28 5.65
CA ASN A 176 -3.52 9.72 7.00
C ASN A 176 -2.76 11.06 6.96
N PRO A 177 -2.93 11.93 7.97
CA PRO A 177 -2.13 13.13 8.09
C PRO A 177 -0.62 12.85 8.21
N ASP A 178 0.18 13.83 7.79
CA ASP A 178 1.65 13.77 7.83
C ASP A 178 2.23 13.89 9.25
N TYR A 179 1.41 14.31 10.23
CA TYR A 179 1.78 14.30 11.64
C TYR A 179 1.44 12.97 12.31
N ASN A 180 2.12 12.66 13.42
CA ASN A 180 2.02 11.35 14.10
C ASN A 180 2.28 10.18 13.14
N GLU A 181 3.29 10.35 12.30
CA GLU A 181 3.81 9.33 11.41
C GLU A 181 4.54 8.26 12.24
N SER A 182 4.35 7.00 11.87
CA SER A 182 5.15 5.89 12.36
C SER A 182 5.15 4.80 11.31
N ASN A 183 6.31 4.18 11.08
CA ASN A 183 6.46 2.97 10.28
C ASN A 183 5.62 1.76 10.76
N TYR A 184 5.04 1.82 11.97
CA TYR A 184 4.11 0.81 12.50
C TYR A 184 2.63 1.16 12.32
N ARG A 185 2.30 2.37 11.85
CA ARG A 185 0.93 2.80 11.63
C ARG A 185 0.36 2.13 10.37
N THR A 186 -0.92 1.77 10.40
CA THR A 186 -1.64 1.40 9.17
C THR A 186 -1.80 2.62 8.26
N THR A 187 -1.29 2.54 7.03
CA THR A 187 -1.57 3.55 6.00
C THR A 187 -2.92 3.26 5.37
N VAL A 188 -3.84 4.21 5.42
CA VAL A 188 -5.17 4.12 4.83
C VAL A 188 -5.25 5.11 3.67
N SER A 189 -5.47 4.59 2.47
CA SER A 189 -5.62 5.36 1.23
C SER A 189 -7.07 5.28 0.75
N LEU A 190 -7.84 6.35 0.99
CA LEU A 190 -9.24 6.41 0.63
C LEU A 190 -9.43 6.97 -0.79
N PRO A 191 -10.31 6.38 -1.62
CA PRO A 191 -10.53 6.84 -2.97
C PRO A 191 -11.02 8.28 -3.06
N ALA A 192 -10.35 9.08 -3.87
CA ALA A 192 -10.79 10.40 -4.25
C ALA A 192 -10.23 10.76 -5.63
N TRP A 193 -10.89 11.71 -6.30
CA TRP A 193 -10.58 12.09 -7.67
C TRP A 193 -10.65 13.61 -7.80
N LYS A 194 -9.76 14.18 -8.60
CA LYS A 194 -9.77 15.61 -8.96
C LYS A 194 -9.83 15.78 -10.48
N PRO A 195 -10.47 16.86 -10.99
CA PRO A 195 -10.31 17.24 -12.39
C PRO A 195 -8.84 17.48 -12.68
N TYR A 196 -8.30 16.87 -13.74
CA TYR A 196 -6.93 17.09 -14.16
C TYR A 196 -6.88 18.23 -15.17
N LYS A 197 -6.07 19.24 -14.86
CA LYS A 197 -5.72 20.31 -15.79
C LYS A 197 -4.20 20.30 -15.88
N PRO A 198 -3.61 19.96 -17.04
CA PRO A 198 -2.17 20.05 -17.21
C PRO A 198 -1.70 21.44 -16.78
N GLY A 199 -0.62 21.51 -15.99
CA GLY A 199 0.06 22.76 -15.73
C GLY A 199 0.41 23.42 -17.07
N ARG A 200 0.16 24.72 -17.19
CA ARG A 200 0.58 25.50 -18.37
C ARG A 200 2.08 25.43 -18.56
#